data_AF-A0A139DDI1-F1
#
_entry.id   AF-A0A139DDI1-F1
#
_cell.length_a   1.000
_cell.length_b   1.000
_cell.length_c   1.000
_cell.angle_alpha   90.00
_cell.angle_beta   90.00
_cell.angle_gamma   90.00
#
_symmetry.space_group_name_H-M   'P 1'
#
loop_
_entity.id
_entity.type
_entity.pdbx_description
1 polymer ?
#
loop_
_entity_poly.entity_id
_entity_poly.type
_entity_poly.pdbx_seq_one_letter_code
_entity_poly.pdbx_strand_id
1 'polypeptide(L)' 'MSELTVDFQNVYNGKGVPGEEHFQTWAQLAWQGDEPSEVTVRIVDEPESQALNHQYR' A
#
# COMPACT_ATOMS: atom_id res chain seq x y z
N MET A 1 -7.26 0.33 -19.91
CA MET A 1 -6.42 0.40 -18.71
C MET A 1 -7.37 0.54 -17.57
N SER A 2 -7.42 -0.45 -16.71
CA SER A 2 -8.44 -0.51 -15.68
C SER A 2 -7.96 0.23 -14.43
N GLU A 3 -8.91 0.77 -13.68
CA GLU A 3 -8.62 1.65 -12.56
C GLU A 3 -8.27 0.81 -11.33
N LEU A 4 -7.20 1.20 -10.62
CA LEU A 4 -6.83 0.58 -9.36
C LEU A 4 -6.99 1.61 -8.25
N THR A 5 -7.96 1.41 -7.36
CA THR A 5 -8.16 2.24 -6.18
C THR A 5 -7.19 1.82 -5.08
N VAL A 6 -6.51 2.79 -4.45
CA VAL A 6 -5.68 2.53 -3.28
C VAL A 6 -6.44 2.88 -2.01
N ASP A 7 -6.62 1.89 -1.14
CA ASP A 7 -7.00 2.10 0.26
C ASP A 7 -5.72 2.30 1.08
N PHE A 8 -5.43 3.57 1.43
CA PHE A 8 -4.20 3.93 2.12
C PHE A 8 -4.37 3.97 3.64
N GLN A 9 -3.68 3.06 4.33
CA GLN A 9 -3.73 2.94 5.78
C GLN A 9 -2.37 3.24 6.41
N ASN A 10 -2.15 4.50 6.78
CA ASN A 10 -0.94 4.87 7.51
C ASN A 10 -1.13 4.78 9.02
N VAL A 11 -0.57 3.74 9.65
CA VAL A 11 -0.53 3.62 11.12
C VAL A 11 0.84 3.99 11.70
N TYR A 12 1.80 4.31 10.84
CA TYR A 12 3.12 4.76 11.23
C TYR A 12 3.11 6.28 11.51
N ASN A 13 3.50 6.65 12.73
CA ASN A 13 3.52 8.04 13.20
C ASN A 13 4.86 8.78 12.97
N GLY A 14 5.79 8.19 12.21
CA GLY A 14 7.08 8.81 11.93
C GLY A 14 7.07 9.73 10.70
N LYS A 15 8.26 10.23 10.35
CA LYS A 15 8.46 11.09 9.18
C LYS A 15 8.93 10.26 7.98
N GLY A 16 8.73 10.80 6.78
CA GLY A 16 9.25 10.23 5.53
C GLY A 16 8.28 9.29 4.81
N VAL A 17 7.04 9.16 5.28
CA VAL A 17 5.99 8.48 4.52
C VAL A 17 5.50 9.43 3.41
N PRO A 18 5.52 9.00 2.14
CA PRO A 18 4.92 9.75 1.04
C PRO A 18 3.42 9.97 1.27
N GLY A 19 2.86 11.00 0.65
CA GLY A 19 1.41 11.20 0.60
C GLY A 19 0.69 10.07 -0.17
N GLU A 20 -0.60 9.88 0.13
CA GLU A 20 -1.47 8.90 -0.52
C GLU A 20 -1.46 9.04 -2.05
N GLU A 21 -1.36 10.26 -2.56
CA GLU A 21 -1.29 10.57 -3.99
C GLU A 21 -0.12 9.88 -4.71
N HIS A 22 1.01 9.70 -4.00
CA HIS A 22 2.15 8.98 -4.54
C HIS A 22 1.86 7.49 -4.67
N PHE A 23 1.22 6.90 -3.65
CA PHE A 23 0.83 5.48 -3.68
C PHE A 23 -0.22 5.21 -4.75
N GLN A 24 -1.21 6.09 -4.91
CA GLN A 24 -2.18 6.02 -6.00
C GLN A 24 -1.50 6.06 -7.37
N THR A 25 -0.54 6.97 -7.56
CA THR A 25 0.22 7.08 -8.82
C THR A 25 1.02 5.81 -9.10
N TRP A 26 1.75 5.29 -8.11
CA TRP A 26 2.55 4.08 -8.27
C TRP A 26 1.69 2.85 -8.53
N ALA A 27 0.59 2.69 -7.81
CA ALA A 27 -0.35 1.60 -7.98
C ALA A 27 -0.95 1.61 -9.39
N GLN A 28 -1.40 2.78 -9.87
CA GLN A 28 -1.98 2.92 -11.20
C GLN A 28 -0.96 2.63 -12.31
N LEU A 29 0.32 2.96 -12.11
CA LEU A 29 1.40 2.64 -13.06
C LEU A 29 1.78 1.15 -13.04
N ALA A 30 1.69 0.50 -11.88
CA ALA A 30 2.04 -0.91 -11.71
C ALA A 30 0.89 -1.85 -12.13
N TRP A 31 -0.36 -1.38 -12.10
CA TRP A 31 -1.53 -2.19 -12.43
C TRP A 31 -1.58 -2.55 -13.91
N GLN A 32 -1.67 -3.84 -14.18
CA GLN A 32 -1.80 -4.40 -15.53
C GLN A 32 -3.10 -5.19 -15.71
N GLY A 33 -3.98 -5.19 -14.70
CA GLY A 33 -5.26 -5.89 -14.78
C GLY A 33 -6.26 -5.17 -15.68
N ASP A 34 -7.14 -5.96 -16.28
CA ASP A 34 -8.19 -5.48 -17.17
C ASP A 34 -9.50 -5.17 -16.45
N GLU A 35 -9.61 -5.44 -15.14
CA GLU A 35 -10.78 -5.12 -14.34
C GLU A 35 -10.48 -4.01 -13.32
N PRO A 36 -11.47 -3.16 -12.99
CA PRO A 36 -11.38 -2.27 -11.85
C PRO A 36 -11.09 -3.09 -10.59
N SER A 37 -10.16 -2.61 -9.76
CA SER A 37 -9.74 -3.34 -8.57
C SER A 37 -9.37 -2.39 -7.45
N GLU A 38 -9.21 -2.94 -6.26
CA GLU A 38 -8.78 -2.21 -5.07
C GLU A 38 -7.55 -2.90 -4.48
N VAL A 39 -6.60 -2.11 -3.98
CA VAL A 39 -5.46 -2.59 -3.21
C VAL A 39 -5.35 -1.80 -1.91
N THR A 40 -5.23 -2.51 -0.79
CA THR A 40 -4.90 -1.89 0.50
C THR A 40 -3.39 -1.80 0.66
N VAL A 41 -2.88 -0.59 0.90
CA VAL A 41 -1.48 -0.35 1.24
C VAL A 41 -1.41 0.15 2.68
N ARG A 42 -0.87 -0.69 3.56
CA ARG A 42 -0.73 -0.37 5.00
C ARG A 42 0.72 -0.05 5.34
N ILE A 43 0.97 1.14 5.86
CA ILE A 43 2.29 1.57 6.34
C ILE A 43 2.37 1.32 7.84
N VAL A 44 3.31 0.46 8.24
CA VAL A 44 3.49 -0.03 9.60
C VAL A 44 4.92 0.22 10.08
N ASP A 45 5.15 0.04 11.38
CA ASP A 45 6.48 0.09 11.96
C ASP A 45 7.24 -1.25 11.83
N GLU A 46 8.51 -1.25 12.24
CA GLU A 46 9.36 -2.43 12.21
C GLU A 46 8.80 -3.60 13.06
N PRO A 47 8.34 -3.40 14.31
CA PRO A 47 7.72 -4.46 15.10
C PRO A 47 6.54 -5.15 14.42
N GLU A 48 5.56 -4.40 13.89
CA GLU A 48 4.39 -4.98 13.19
C GLU A 48 4.83 -5.71 11.92
N SER A 49 5.74 -5.13 11.14
CA SER A 49 6.29 -5.77 9.94
C SER A 49 7.02 -7.09 10.27
N GLN A 50 7.82 -7.12 11.33
CA GLN A 50 8.56 -8.31 11.75
C GLN A 50 7.59 -9.41 12.21
N ALA A 51 6.59 -9.06 13.02
CA ALA A 51 5.60 -10.01 13.52
C ALA A 51 4.79 -10.65 12.38
N LEU A 52 4.30 -9.84 11.44
CA LEU A 52 3.57 -10.32 10.27
C LEU A 52 4.45 -11.22 9.40
N ASN A 53 5.70 -10.82 9.15
CA ASN A 53 6.61 -11.64 8.36
C ASN A 53 6.89 -12.99 9.03
N HIS A 54 7.16 -13.02 10.34
CA HIS A 54 7.36 -14.26 11.08
C HIS A 54 6.10 -15.16 11.12
N GLN A 55 4.91 -14.57 11.08
CA GLN A 55 3.65 -15.33 11.15
C GLN A 55 3.27 -15.97 9.82
N TYR A 56 3.53 -15.29 8.69
CA TYR A 56 3.02 -15.67 7.38
C TYR A 56 4.09 -16.09 6.36
N ARG A 57 5.38 -15.97 6.70
CA ARG A 57 6.52 -16.42 5.88
C ARG A 57 7.55 -17.15 6.72
#